data_AF-A0A2E8W0F2-F1
#
_entry.id   AF-A0A2E8W0F2-F1
#
_cell.length_a   1.000
_cell.length_b   1.000
_cell.length_c   1.000
_cell.angle_alpha   90.00
_cell.angle_beta   90.00
_cell.angle_gamma   90.00
#
_symmetry.space_group_name_H-M   'P 1'
#
loop_
_entity.id
_entity.type
_entity.pdbx_description
1 polymer ?
#
loop_
_entity_poly.entity_id
_entity_poly.type
_entity_poly.pdbx_seq_one_letter_code
_entity_poly.pdbx_strand_id
1 'polypeptide(L)'
;MEIHWISIVLVSATIHPLRELLLKNASNSLACYLGVALVWLVLATFQNILLGNDFRIPGDCWPLIVISASGLTLYYYGTLAAMKVGQMSIYYPIVRSSPIAIVIFSWLILGEKYTSLSVLAILVIFVGA
;
A
#
# COMPACT_ATOMS: atom_id res chain seq x y z
N MET A 1 -21.00 10.51 -7.64
CA MET A 1 -20.01 10.21 -6.57
C MET A 1 -18.99 9.17 -7.00
N GLU A 2 -19.38 8.11 -7.73
CA GLU A 2 -18.51 7.00 -8.14
C GLU A 2 -17.29 7.36 -9.00
N ILE A 3 -17.45 8.22 -10.02
CA ILE A 3 -16.38 8.40 -11.03
C ILE A 3 -15.15 9.13 -10.50
N HIS A 4 -15.33 10.08 -9.58
CA HIS A 4 -14.22 10.83 -8.99
C HIS A 4 -13.31 9.93 -8.15
N TRP A 5 -13.90 9.02 -7.37
CA TRP A 5 -13.13 8.03 -6.60
C TRP A 5 -12.38 7.08 -7.53
N ILE A 6 -13.04 6.59 -8.59
CA ILE A 6 -12.40 5.75 -9.61
C ILE A 6 -11.23 6.51 -10.27
N SER A 7 -11.41 7.78 -10.63
CA SER A 7 -10.33 8.59 -11.21
C SER A 7 -9.14 8.75 -10.27
N ILE A 8 -9.38 9.02 -8.98
CA ILE A 8 -8.31 9.12 -7.98
C ILE A 8 -7.58 7.78 -7.81
N VAL A 9 -8.31 6.67 -7.80
CA VAL A 9 -7.72 5.32 -7.72
C VAL A 9 -6.87 5.02 -8.96
N LEU A 10 -7.33 5.36 -10.16
CA LEU A 10 -6.58 5.15 -11.40
C LEU A 10 -5.31 6.00 -11.44
N VAL A 11 -5.37 7.27 -11.05
CA VAL A 11 -4.18 8.13 -10.96
C VAL A 11 -3.20 7.60 -9.91
N SER A 12 -3.69 7.17 -8.74
CA SER A 12 -2.85 6.55 -7.71
C SER A 12 -2.16 5.27 -8.25
N ALA A 13 -2.91 4.44 -8.98
CA ALA A 13 -2.40 3.20 -9.55
C ALA A 13 -1.30 3.41 -10.59
N THR A 14 -1.29 4.52 -11.34
CA THR A 14 -0.23 4.82 -12.33
C THR A 14 1.03 5.42 -11.69
N ILE A 15 0.88 6.20 -10.62
CA ILE A 15 2.00 6.82 -9.90
C ILE A 15 2.82 5.76 -9.14
N HIS A 16 2.16 4.74 -8.62
CA HIS A 16 2.80 3.75 -7.76
C HIS A 16 3.90 2.89 -8.45
N PRO A 17 3.75 2.40 -9.69
CA PRO A 17 4.85 1.77 -10.44
C PRO A 17 5.93 2.78 -10.85
N LEU A 18 5.57 4.04 -11.12
CA LEU A 18 6.54 5.08 -11.47
C LEU A 18 7.53 5.32 -10.33
N ARG A 19 7.04 5.40 -9.08
CA ARG A 19 7.91 5.43 -7.89
C ARG A 19 8.89 4.27 -7.91
N GLU A 20 8.40 3.04 -8.08
CA GLU A 20 9.24 1.85 -8.00
C GLU A 20 10.32 1.80 -9.10
N LEU A 21 9.98 2.27 -10.31
CA LEU A 21 10.94 2.46 -11.40
C LEU A 21 12.04 3.46 -11.06
N LEU A 22 11.67 4.59 -10.45
CA LEU A 22 12.62 5.63 -10.02
C LEU A 22 13.53 5.15 -8.88
N LEU A 23 13.02 4.29 -7.99
CA LEU A 23 13.78 3.79 -6.83
C LEU A 23 14.74 2.65 -7.17
N LYS A 24 14.47 1.88 -8.22
CA LYS A 24 15.26 0.70 -8.60
C LYS A 24 16.75 1.01 -8.85
N ASN A 25 17.04 2.15 -9.47
CA ASN A 25 18.41 2.55 -9.81
C ASN A 25 19.01 3.55 -8.81
N ALA A 26 18.36 3.76 -7.66
CA ALA A 26 18.88 4.66 -6.64
C ALA A 26 20.14 4.07 -6.01
N SER A 27 21.16 4.90 -5.81
CA SER A 27 22.41 4.51 -5.13
C SER A 27 22.18 4.02 -3.70
N ASN A 28 21.13 4.49 -3.04
CA ASN A 28 20.71 4.04 -1.73
C ASN A 28 19.17 3.90 -1.65
N SER A 29 18.66 2.75 -2.08
CA SER A 29 17.22 2.47 -2.08
C SER A 29 16.58 2.56 -0.69
N LEU A 30 17.30 2.20 0.39
CA LEU A 30 16.78 2.31 1.76
C LEU A 30 16.48 3.77 2.13
N ALA A 31 17.43 4.67 1.86
CA ALA A 31 17.25 6.11 2.09
C ALA A 31 16.08 6.65 1.27
N CYS A 32 15.84 6.13 0.07
CA CYS A 32 14.68 6.53 -0.72
C CYS A 32 13.34 6.05 -0.15
N TYR A 33 13.25 4.82 0.36
CA TYR A 33 12.03 4.35 1.04
C TYR A 33 11.74 5.17 2.31
N LEU A 34 12.77 5.54 3.07
CA LEU A 34 12.65 6.45 4.20
C LEU A 34 12.19 7.85 3.74
N GLY A 35 12.75 8.37 2.66
CA GLY A 35 12.31 9.61 2.04
C GLY A 35 10.83 9.61 1.67
N VAL A 36 10.31 8.49 1.14
CA VAL A 36 8.87 8.37 0.85
C VAL A 36 8.04 8.39 2.13
N ALA A 37 8.46 7.71 3.19
CA ALA A 37 7.77 7.77 4.48
C ALA A 37 7.75 9.20 5.04
N LEU A 38 8.85 9.94 4.91
CA LEU A 38 8.93 11.34 5.33
C LEU A 38 8.02 12.26 4.52
N VAL A 39 7.94 12.07 3.19
CA VAL A 39 7.01 12.84 2.35
C VAL A 39 5.57 12.63 2.82
N TRP A 40 5.17 11.38 3.07
CA TRP A 40 3.83 11.09 3.59
C TRP A 40 3.59 11.70 4.98
N LEU A 41 4.59 11.67 5.85
CA LEU A 41 4.50 12.33 7.16
C LEU A 41 4.26 13.84 7.01
N VAL A 42 5.05 14.52 6.17
CA VAL A 42 4.90 15.97 5.93
C VAL A 42 3.51 16.30 5.36
N LEU A 43 3.05 15.54 4.36
CA LEU A 43 1.73 15.74 3.76
C LEU A 43 0.61 15.51 4.78
N ALA A 44 0.69 14.44 5.57
CA ALA A 44 -0.29 14.13 6.61
C ALA A 44 -0.32 15.22 7.70
N THR A 45 0.85 15.69 8.17
CA THR A 45 0.93 16.78 9.14
C THR A 45 0.33 18.06 8.57
N PHE A 46 0.70 18.44 7.35
CA PHE A 46 0.19 19.64 6.70
C PHE A 46 -1.34 19.58 6.50
N GLN A 47 -1.87 18.44 6.07
CA GLN A 47 -3.31 18.22 5.97
C GLN A 47 -4.02 18.40 7.32
N ASN A 48 -3.47 17.86 8.41
CA ASN A 48 -4.06 18.02 9.75
C ASN A 48 -4.04 19.48 10.22
N ILE A 49 -2.99 20.24 9.90
CA ILE A 49 -2.93 21.68 10.18
C ILE A 49 -4.04 22.42 9.43
N LEU A 50 -4.18 22.17 8.12
CA LEU A 50 -5.20 22.84 7.29
C LEU A 50 -6.63 22.55 7.74
N LEU A 51 -6.88 21.34 8.24
CA LEU A 51 -8.19 20.92 8.73
C LEU A 51 -8.44 21.29 10.20
N GLY A 52 -7.42 21.81 10.91
CA GLY A 52 -7.53 22.14 12.33
C GLY A 52 -7.69 20.91 13.23
N ASN A 53 -7.19 19.75 12.80
CA ASN A 53 -7.26 18.52 13.58
C ASN A 53 -6.28 18.54 14.76
N ASP A 54 -6.66 17.91 15.88
CA ASP A 54 -5.75 17.69 17.00
C ASP A 54 -4.73 16.59 16.64
N PHE A 55 -3.49 16.75 17.10
CA PHE A 55 -2.41 15.76 16.97
C PHE A 55 -2.44 14.70 18.06
N ARG A 56 -3.32 14.84 19.06
CA ARG A 56 -3.49 13.86 20.12
C ARG A 56 -4.09 12.58 19.57
N ILE A 57 -3.32 11.51 19.67
CA ILE A 57 -3.74 10.16 19.31
C ILE A 57 -4.38 9.52 20.55
N PRO A 58 -5.63 9.03 20.48
CA PRO A 58 -6.25 8.28 21.56
C PRO A 58 -5.41 7.05 21.96
N GLY A 59 -5.35 6.76 23.26
CA GLY A 59 -4.60 5.62 23.80
C GLY A 59 -4.94 4.29 23.12
N ASP A 60 -6.23 4.08 22.85
CA ASP A 60 -6.77 2.85 22.28
C ASP A 60 -6.35 2.61 20.82
N CYS A 61 -5.86 3.65 20.12
CA CYS A 61 -5.41 3.53 18.74
C CYS A 61 -3.97 3.00 18.62
N TRP A 62 -3.16 3.06 19.68
CA TRP A 62 -1.75 2.67 19.62
C TRP A 62 -1.50 1.23 19.16
N PRO A 63 -2.26 0.21 19.62
CA PRO A 63 -2.11 -1.15 19.11
C PRO A 63 -2.28 -1.24 17.59
N LEU A 64 -3.30 -0.57 17.05
CA LEU A 64 -3.56 -0.53 15.61
C LEU A 64 -2.44 0.19 14.84
N ILE A 65 -1.93 1.29 15.40
CA ILE A 65 -0.81 2.04 14.81
C ILE A 65 0.44 1.18 14.76
N VAL A 66 0.78 0.48 15.86
CA VAL A 66 1.97 -0.38 15.93
C VAL A 66 1.86 -1.54 14.95
N ILE A 67 0.69 -2.20 14.88
CA ILE A 67 0.45 -3.30 13.93
C ILE A 67 0.57 -2.80 12.49
N SER A 68 -0.06 -1.66 12.17
CA SER A 68 -0.03 -1.06 10.84
C SER A 68 1.38 -0.65 10.43
N ALA A 69 2.11 0.05 11.31
CA ALA A 69 3.49 0.46 11.08
C ALA A 69 4.40 -0.75 10.87
N SER A 70 4.28 -1.78 11.71
CA SER A 70 5.07 -3.01 11.61
C SER A 70 4.80 -3.75 10.30
N GLY A 71 3.51 -3.88 9.92
CA GLY A 71 3.11 -4.48 8.65
C GLY A 71 3.65 -3.71 7.45
N LEU A 72 3.59 -2.38 7.48
CA LEU A 72 4.13 -1.52 6.43
C LEU A 72 5.67 -1.61 6.35
N THR A 73 6.37 -1.66 7.48
CA THR A 73 7.82 -1.87 7.51
C THR A 73 8.19 -3.22 6.91
N LEU A 74 7.48 -4.29 7.29
CA LEU A 74 7.72 -5.63 6.75
C LEU A 74 7.46 -5.67 5.23
N TYR A 75 6.40 -5.02 4.77
CA TYR A 75 6.09 -4.86 3.35
C TYR A 75 7.22 -4.16 2.58
N TYR A 76 7.70 -3.02 3.07
CA TYR A 76 8.79 -2.30 2.41
C TYR A 76 10.11 -3.05 2.46
N TYR A 77 10.40 -3.74 3.56
CA TYR A 77 11.58 -4.60 3.67
C TYR A 77 11.53 -5.73 2.64
N GLY A 78 10.41 -6.45 2.54
CA GLY A 78 10.23 -7.53 1.56
C GLY A 78 10.32 -7.03 0.12
N THR A 79 9.72 -5.87 -0.18
CA THR A 79 9.78 -5.24 -1.51
C THR A 79 11.21 -4.84 -1.87
N LEU A 80 11.94 -4.21 -0.94
CA LEU A 80 13.33 -3.84 -1.13
C LEU A 80 14.22 -5.07 -1.32
N ALA A 81 13.99 -6.13 -0.55
CA ALA A 81 14.71 -7.38 -0.71
C ALA A 81 14.46 -7.98 -2.11
N ALA A 82 13.20 -8.07 -2.54
CA ALA A 82 12.84 -8.57 -3.87
C ALA A 82 13.43 -7.72 -5.01
N MET A 83 13.43 -6.39 -4.87
CA MET A 83 14.02 -5.46 -5.84
C MET A 83 15.53 -5.69 -6.01
N LYS A 84 16.26 -6.04 -4.95
CA LYS A 84 17.71 -6.25 -4.99
C LYS A 84 18.12 -7.54 -5.71
N VAL A 85 17.27 -8.57 -5.71
CA VAL A 85 17.58 -9.89 -6.30
C VAL A 85 16.80 -10.20 -7.58
N GLY A 86 15.67 -9.53 -7.81
CA GLY A 86 14.73 -9.86 -8.89
C GLY A 86 14.60 -8.77 -9.95
N GLN A 87 14.11 -9.19 -11.13
CA GLN A 87 13.68 -8.25 -12.15
C GLN A 87 12.32 -7.65 -11.76
N MET A 88 12.17 -6.34 -11.97
CA MET A 88 10.92 -5.63 -11.67
C MET A 88 9.70 -6.21 -12.39
N SER A 89 9.87 -6.65 -13.63
CA SER A 89 8.82 -7.34 -14.39
C SER A 89 8.32 -8.64 -13.74
N ILE A 90 9.08 -9.23 -12.82
CA ILE A 90 8.77 -10.51 -12.18
C ILE A 90 8.26 -10.30 -10.75
N TYR A 91 8.94 -9.49 -9.94
CA TYR A 91 8.51 -9.32 -8.53
C TYR A 91 7.34 -8.35 -8.38
N TYR A 92 7.21 -7.35 -9.27
CA TYR A 92 6.17 -6.34 -9.15
C TYR A 92 4.75 -6.94 -9.24
N PRO A 93 4.45 -7.86 -10.18
CA PRO A 93 3.16 -8.53 -10.19
C PRO A 93 2.90 -9.37 -8.94
N ILE A 94 3.90 -10.10 -8.43
CA ILE A 94 3.79 -10.88 -7.17
C ILE A 94 3.39 -9.99 -5.99
N VAL A 95 4.02 -8.83 -5.84
CA VAL A 95 3.68 -7.85 -4.80
C VAL A 95 2.25 -7.31 -5.00
N ARG A 96 1.81 -7.17 -6.25
CA ARG A 96 0.46 -6.71 -6.61
C ARG A 96 -0.61 -7.78 -6.52
N SER A 97 -0.25 -9.04 -6.35
CA SER A 97 -1.19 -10.12 -6.02
C SER A 97 -1.65 -10.10 -4.55
N SER A 98 -1.10 -9.21 -3.72
CA SER A 98 -1.47 -9.01 -2.30
C SER A 98 -2.97 -8.81 -1.98
N PRO A 99 -3.85 -8.30 -2.86
CA PRO A 99 -5.29 -8.24 -2.59
C PRO A 99 -5.90 -9.60 -2.25
N ILE A 100 -5.36 -10.71 -2.78
CA ILE A 100 -5.87 -12.05 -2.45
C ILE A 100 -5.68 -12.37 -0.96
N ALA A 101 -4.53 -11.97 -0.38
CA ALA A 101 -4.25 -12.16 1.03
C ALA A 101 -5.19 -11.32 1.90
N ILE A 102 -5.50 -10.10 1.48
CA ILE A 102 -6.45 -9.21 2.16
C ILE A 102 -7.86 -9.82 2.14
N VAL A 103 -8.30 -10.35 0.99
CA VAL A 103 -9.61 -10.98 0.84
C VAL A 103 -9.73 -12.24 1.71
N ILE A 104 -8.70 -13.09 1.71
CA ILE A 104 -8.66 -14.29 2.56
C ILE A 104 -8.70 -13.90 4.04
N PHE A 105 -7.87 -12.94 4.46
CA PHE A 105 -7.82 -12.47 5.85
C PHE A 105 -9.16 -11.89 6.30
N SER A 106 -9.74 -10.98 5.52
CA SER A 106 -11.02 -10.35 5.86
C SER A 106 -12.19 -11.34 5.89
N TRP A 107 -12.21 -12.32 4.99
CA TRP A 107 -13.22 -13.38 5.03
C TRP A 107 -13.08 -14.28 6.25
N LEU A 108 -11.86 -14.76 6.55
CA LEU A 108 -11.62 -15.73 7.63
C LEU A 108 -11.63 -15.10 9.03
N ILE A 109 -11.09 -13.89 9.17
CA ILE A 109 -10.83 -13.27 10.48
C ILE A 109 -11.83 -12.16 10.79
N LEU A 110 -12.22 -11.36 9.78
CA LEU A 110 -13.17 -10.25 9.97
C LEU A 110 -14.62 -10.65 9.68
N GLY A 111 -14.85 -11.83 9.08
CA GLY A 111 -16.19 -12.32 8.75
C GLY A 111 -16.86 -11.62 7.55
N GLU A 112 -16.07 -10.91 6.73
CA GLU A 112 -16.57 -10.18 5.57
C GLU A 112 -17.15 -11.10 4.50
N LYS A 113 -18.26 -10.71 3.88
CA LYS A 113 -18.91 -11.51 2.82
C LYS A 113 -18.79 -10.83 1.47
N TYR A 114 -18.29 -11.59 0.50
CA TYR A 114 -18.08 -11.13 -0.87
C TYR A 114 -19.17 -11.63 -1.80
N THR A 115 -19.60 -10.79 -2.74
CA THR A 115 -20.50 -11.21 -3.82
C THR A 115 -19.74 -12.08 -4.83
N SER A 116 -20.45 -12.93 -5.58
CA SER A 116 -19.85 -13.75 -6.64
C SER A 116 -19.11 -12.91 -7.69
N LEU A 117 -19.60 -11.70 -7.98
CA LEU A 117 -18.97 -10.77 -8.91
C LEU A 117 -17.63 -10.24 -8.35
N SER A 118 -17.60 -9.88 -7.07
CA SER A 118 -16.36 -9.43 -6.41
C SER A 118 -15.29 -10.52 -6.43
N VAL A 119 -15.67 -11.76 -6.12
CA VAL A 119 -14.76 -12.92 -6.15
C VAL A 119 -14.22 -13.15 -7.57
N LEU A 120 -15.10 -13.12 -8.59
CA LEU A 120 -14.67 -13.27 -9.99
C LEU A 120 -13.70 -12.16 -10.41
N ALA A 121 -13.97 -10.90 -10.04
CA ALA A 121 -13.08 -9.78 -10.35
C ALA A 121 -11.69 -9.96 -9.70
N ILE A 122 -11.64 -10.39 -8.44
CA ILE A 122 -10.39 -10.66 -7.72
C ILE A 122 -9.60 -11.79 -8.41
N LEU A 123 -10.27 -12.87 -8.81
CA LEU A 123 -9.62 -13.98 -9.52
C LEU A 123 -9.06 -13.55 -10.88
N VAL A 124 -9.78 -12.74 -11.64
CA VAL A 124 -9.30 -12.19 -12.92
C VAL A 124 -8.06 -11.32 -12.71
N ILE A 125 -8.06 -10.45 -11.70
CA ILE A 125 -6.89 -9.63 -11.34
C ILE A 125 -5.71 -10.52 -10.94
N PHE A 126 -5.96 -11.58 -10.15
CA PHE A 126 -4.92 -12.47 -9.68
C PHE A 126 -4.28 -13.30 -10.81
N VAL A 127 -5.08 -13.78 -11.77
CA VAL A 127 -4.57 -14.54 -12.94
C VAL A 127 -3.79 -13.65 -13.90
N GLY A 128 -4.16 -12.36 -14.01
CA GLY A 128 -3.49 -11.40 -14.87
C GLY A 128 -2.23 -10.75 -14.28
N ALA A 129 -1.98 -10.94 -12.98
CA ALA A 129 -0.78 -10.49 -12.29
C ALA A 129 0.33 -11.55 -12.42
#